data_AF-A0A8K9WUQ1-F1
#
_entry.id   AF-A0A8K9WUQ1-F1
#
_cell.length_a   1.000
_cell.length_b   1.000
_cell.length_c   1.000
_cell.angle_alpha   90.00
_cell.angle_beta   90.00
_cell.angle_gamma   90.00
#
_symmetry.space_group_name_H-M   'P 1'
#
loop_
_entity.id
_entity.type
_entity.pdbx_description
1 polymer ?
#
loop_
_entity_poly.entity_id
_entity_poly.type
_entity_poly.pdbx_seq_one_letter_code
_entity_poly.pdbx_strand_id
1 'polypeptide(L)'
;MQSGFRAGHGCTSATLKVLNDIITATDKRHYCAAVFIDLAKAFDCVNHNILIGRLDSLGSSNDCLAWFTNYFSDRVHCVKSEGLLSAPLTVSMGVPQGSILGPTLFSVYINDVALAAGDSLIHLYADDTILYSSGPSLDTVLTILQMSFNAIQLSFRGLQLLLNANKTKCMLFNRSLPAPARPSSITTLDCSDLEYVDNYKYLGVWLDCKLSLQTHIKHLQFKIKSRISFLYRNKASFTHAAKHTLVKLTILPILDFGDVIYKIASNTLLNKLDAVYHSAIRFVTKAPYTTHHCDLYALVCWPSLHTRRQIHWLQVIYKSLLGKAPPYLSSLVTIAAPTRSTCSSRYISLVTPKANSSFGRLSLQFSAAHDWNELQKSLKLETHISLTSFKHQLSEQLTDHCTCT
;
A
#
# COMPACT_ATOMS: atom_id res chain seq x y z
N MET A 1 9.26 10.78 1.79
CA MET A 1 7.92 11.33 1.47
C MET A 1 6.87 10.77 2.41
N GLN A 2 5.92 11.57 2.94
CA GLN A 2 4.87 11.12 3.87
C GLN A 2 3.51 10.93 3.16
N SER A 3 2.88 9.77 3.35
CA SER A 3 1.56 9.41 2.79
C SER A 3 0.50 9.10 3.85
N GLY A 4 0.86 8.89 5.11
CA GLY A 4 -0.10 8.66 6.20
C GLY A 4 -0.98 9.88 6.42
N PHE A 5 -2.29 9.65 6.65
CA PHE A 5 -3.28 10.67 6.99
C PHE A 5 -3.44 11.83 6.00
N ARG A 6 -3.00 11.64 4.75
CA ARG A 6 -3.13 12.66 3.69
C ARG A 6 -4.24 12.31 2.71
N ALA A 7 -5.05 13.32 2.38
CA ALA A 7 -6.09 13.18 1.37
C ALA A 7 -5.50 12.73 0.02
N GLY A 8 -6.10 11.71 -0.60
CA GLY A 8 -5.62 11.14 -1.86
C GLY A 8 -4.46 10.15 -1.73
N HIS A 9 -3.88 9.98 -0.54
CA HIS A 9 -2.82 9.01 -0.25
C HIS A 9 -3.39 7.82 0.53
N GLY A 10 -3.00 6.59 0.18
CA GLY A 10 -3.41 5.39 0.90
C GLY A 10 -2.30 4.36 0.98
N CYS A 11 -2.51 3.29 1.76
CA CYS A 11 -1.58 2.16 1.84
C CYS A 11 -1.22 1.64 0.44
N THR A 12 -2.25 1.45 -0.40
CA THR A 12 -2.09 0.94 -1.75
C THR A 12 -1.19 1.82 -2.61
N SER A 13 -1.36 3.15 -2.57
CA SER A 13 -0.55 4.05 -3.39
C SER A 13 0.90 4.06 -2.93
N ALA A 14 1.15 4.07 -1.61
CA ALA A 14 2.49 4.02 -1.05
C ALA A 14 3.22 2.72 -1.43
N THR A 15 2.58 1.56 -1.26
CA THR A 15 3.17 0.27 -1.63
C THR A 15 3.40 0.14 -3.14
N LEU A 16 2.52 0.67 -4.00
CA LEU A 16 2.72 0.67 -5.45
C LEU A 16 3.98 1.44 -5.86
N LYS A 17 4.30 2.56 -5.21
CA LYS A 17 5.53 3.32 -5.49
C LYS A 17 6.77 2.52 -5.14
N VAL A 18 6.81 1.94 -3.95
CA VAL A 18 7.93 1.11 -3.48
C VAL A 18 8.13 -0.09 -4.41
N LEU A 19 7.06 -0.78 -4.78
CA LEU A 19 7.14 -1.91 -5.71
C LEU A 19 7.63 -1.49 -7.09
N ASN A 20 7.15 -0.36 -7.62
CA ASN A 20 7.63 0.16 -8.90
C ASN A 20 9.15 0.34 -8.90
N ASP A 21 9.69 0.94 -7.84
CA ASP A 21 11.12 1.21 -7.74
C ASP A 21 11.94 -0.08 -7.64
N ILE A 22 11.52 -1.01 -6.78
CA ILE A 22 12.22 -2.30 -6.61
C ILE A 22 12.16 -3.13 -7.89
N ILE A 23 11.01 -3.18 -8.57
CA ILE A 23 10.86 -3.91 -9.85
C ILE A 23 11.74 -3.27 -10.93
N THR A 24 11.77 -1.94 -11.00
CA THR A 24 12.59 -1.20 -11.98
C THR A 24 14.08 -1.39 -11.71
N ALA A 25 14.51 -1.41 -10.45
CA ALA A 25 15.90 -1.71 -10.08
C ALA A 25 16.27 -3.16 -10.45
N THR A 26 15.37 -4.11 -10.18
CA THR A 26 15.58 -5.52 -10.52
C THR A 26 15.68 -5.72 -12.04
N ASP A 27 14.87 -5.01 -12.82
CA ASP A 27 14.91 -5.04 -14.30
C ASP A 27 16.23 -4.50 -14.88
N LYS A 28 16.93 -3.64 -14.12
CA LYS A 28 18.28 -3.15 -14.42
C LYS A 28 19.39 -4.07 -13.91
N ARG A 29 19.06 -5.24 -13.35
CA ARG A 29 20.01 -6.14 -12.68
C ARG A 29 20.77 -5.46 -11.53
N HIS A 30 20.11 -4.57 -10.80
CA HIS A 30 20.66 -3.99 -9.58
C HIS A 30 20.27 -4.83 -8.36
N TYR A 31 21.13 -4.85 -7.35
CA TYR A 31 20.77 -5.24 -6.00
C TYR A 31 19.83 -4.19 -5.41
N CYS A 32 18.89 -4.62 -4.56
CA CYS A 32 18.02 -3.72 -3.82
C CYS A 32 17.83 -4.26 -2.40
N ALA A 33 18.07 -3.40 -1.41
CA ALA A 33 17.87 -3.72 0.00
C ALA A 33 16.97 -2.67 0.64
N ALA A 34 16.16 -3.09 1.60
CA ALA A 34 15.23 -2.23 2.33
C ALA A 34 15.29 -2.49 3.82
N VAL A 35 15.19 -1.43 4.61
CA VAL A 35 14.92 -1.46 6.05
C VAL A 35 13.49 -1.00 6.27
N PHE A 36 12.67 -1.89 6.83
CA PHE A 36 11.34 -1.57 7.33
C PHE A 36 11.49 -1.16 8.79
N ILE A 37 11.22 0.10 9.08
CA ILE A 37 11.43 0.75 10.37
C ILE A 37 10.09 0.84 11.09
N ASP A 38 10.07 0.37 12.34
CA ASP A 38 8.94 0.46 13.26
C ASP A 38 9.35 1.34 14.46
N LEU A 39 8.46 2.24 14.86
CA LEU A 39 8.66 3.10 16.02
C LEU A 39 7.84 2.60 17.21
N ALA A 40 8.44 2.58 18.39
CA ALA A 40 7.74 2.17 19.60
C ALA A 40 6.79 3.29 20.06
N LYS A 41 5.48 2.99 20.04
CA LYS A 41 4.41 3.88 20.54
C LYS A 41 4.51 5.30 19.97
N ALA A 42 4.70 5.44 18.66
CA ALA A 42 5.05 6.71 18.03
C ALA A 42 4.15 7.89 18.41
N PHE A 43 2.84 7.67 18.46
CA PHE A 43 1.85 8.68 18.85
C PHE A 43 1.94 9.09 20.33
N ASP A 44 2.32 8.17 21.21
CA ASP A 44 2.45 8.40 22.65
C ASP A 44 3.80 9.06 23.00
N CYS A 45 4.78 8.97 22.10
CA CYS A 45 6.13 9.52 22.26
C CYS A 45 6.28 10.96 21.72
N VAL A 46 5.22 11.59 21.21
CA VAL A 46 5.29 12.96 20.67
C VAL A 46 5.61 13.96 21.78
N ASN A 47 6.76 14.63 21.72
CA ASN A 47 7.11 15.66 22.68
C ASN A 47 6.36 16.97 22.35
N HIS A 48 5.62 17.52 23.32
CA HIS A 48 4.80 18.71 23.11
C HIS A 48 5.62 19.95 22.76
N ASN A 49 6.78 20.17 23.40
CA ASN A 49 7.62 21.33 23.13
C ASN A 49 8.20 21.30 21.71
N ILE A 50 8.67 20.12 21.27
CA ILE A 50 9.15 19.94 19.90
C ILE A 50 8.00 20.17 18.91
N LEU A 51 6.81 19.62 19.17
CA LEU A 51 5.64 19.80 18.30
C LEU A 51 5.22 21.27 18.19
N ILE A 52 5.18 22.01 19.30
CA ILE A 52 4.87 23.44 19.31
C ILE A 52 5.92 24.22 18.51
N GLY A 53 7.22 23.94 18.71
CA GLY A 53 8.28 24.56 17.92
C GLY A 53 8.19 24.25 16.42
N ARG A 54 7.72 23.05 16.04
CA ARG A 54 7.44 22.71 14.64
C ARG A 54 6.28 23.53 14.08
N LEU A 55 5.19 23.67 14.83
CA LEU A 55 4.04 24.50 14.42
C LEU A 55 4.44 25.96 14.23
N ASP A 56 5.30 26.48 15.11
CA ASP A 56 5.87 27.83 15.02
C ASP A 56 6.73 27.99 13.75
N SER A 57 7.64 27.04 13.49
CA SER A 57 8.48 27.05 12.28
C SER A 57 7.71 26.99 10.96
N LEU A 58 6.47 26.51 10.99
CA LEU A 58 5.55 26.50 9.84
C LEU A 58 4.72 27.79 9.70
N GLY A 59 4.90 28.76 10.60
CA GLY A 59 4.23 30.06 10.57
C GLY A 59 2.87 30.09 11.26
N SER A 60 2.63 29.23 12.25
CA SER A 60 1.40 29.31 13.06
C SER A 60 1.37 30.61 13.87
N SER A 61 0.19 31.21 14.04
CA SER A 61 0.05 32.43 14.85
C SER A 61 0.28 32.16 16.34
N ASN A 62 0.67 33.19 17.09
CA ASN A 62 0.84 33.11 18.55
C ASN A 62 -0.42 32.58 19.26
N ASP A 63 -1.61 32.97 18.81
CA ASP A 63 -2.88 32.49 19.37
C ASP A 63 -3.08 30.98 19.13
N CYS A 64 -2.71 30.51 17.94
CA CYS A 64 -2.77 29.08 17.59
C CYS A 64 -1.79 28.27 18.46
N LEU A 65 -0.56 28.79 18.62
CA LEU A 65 0.46 28.17 19.48
C LEU A 65 0.01 28.14 20.94
N ALA A 66 -0.52 29.24 21.47
CA ALA A 66 -1.05 29.32 22.82
C ALA A 66 -2.21 28.34 23.05
N TRP A 67 -3.10 28.19 22.05
CA TRP A 67 -4.18 27.21 22.09
C TRP A 67 -3.63 25.78 22.16
N PHE A 68 -2.65 25.42 21.32
CA PHE A 68 -2.06 24.08 21.36
C PHE A 68 -1.27 23.83 22.66
N THR A 69 -0.53 24.82 23.16
CA THR A 69 0.12 24.73 24.47
C THR A 69 -0.91 24.41 25.55
N ASN A 70 -2.01 25.18 25.62
CA ASN A 70 -3.10 24.93 26.56
C ASN A 70 -3.77 23.56 26.35
N TYR A 71 -3.96 23.13 25.10
CA TYR A 71 -4.55 21.84 24.76
C TYR A 71 -3.74 20.64 25.28
N PHE A 72 -2.43 20.79 25.45
CA PHE A 72 -1.52 19.76 25.97
C PHE A 72 -1.19 19.92 27.46
N SER A 73 -1.30 21.12 28.03
CA SER A 73 -1.00 21.40 29.44
C SER A 73 -1.91 20.65 30.42
N ASP A 74 -1.31 20.22 31.54
CA ASP A 74 -1.98 19.66 32.74
C ASP A 74 -3.00 18.54 32.45
N ARG A 75 -2.77 17.81 31.36
CA ARG A 75 -3.62 16.68 31.00
C ARG A 75 -3.40 15.52 31.95
N VAL A 76 -4.51 14.87 32.30
CA VAL A 76 -4.50 13.60 33.01
C VAL A 76 -5.33 12.55 32.26
N HIS A 77 -5.02 11.28 32.46
CA HIS A 77 -5.83 10.15 32.02
C HIS A 77 -6.16 9.23 33.19
N CYS A 78 -7.24 8.47 33.06
CA CYS A 78 -7.62 7.41 34.00
C CYS A 78 -8.25 6.26 33.21
N VAL A 79 -8.19 5.06 33.77
CA VAL A 79 -8.80 3.86 33.18
C VAL A 79 -10.10 3.57 33.92
N LYS A 80 -11.19 3.41 33.18
CA LYS A 80 -12.48 2.96 33.73
C LYS A 80 -12.70 1.49 33.36
N SER A 81 -12.86 0.62 34.35
CA SER A 81 -13.19 -0.79 34.16
C SER A 81 -14.30 -1.19 35.14
N GLU A 82 -15.36 -1.82 34.63
CA GLU A 82 -16.51 -2.28 35.44
C GLU A 82 -17.09 -1.21 36.37
N GLY A 83 -17.09 0.05 35.94
CA GLY A 83 -17.61 1.18 36.73
C GLY A 83 -16.61 1.81 37.69
N LEU A 84 -15.46 1.16 37.95
CA LEU A 84 -14.38 1.69 38.79
C LEU A 84 -13.40 2.53 37.95
N LEU A 85 -12.89 3.61 38.54
CA LEU A 85 -11.91 4.51 37.94
C LEU A 85 -10.56 4.36 38.64
N SER A 86 -9.48 4.31 37.87
CA SER A 86 -8.12 4.40 38.40
C SER A 86 -7.82 5.80 38.94
N ALA A 87 -6.75 5.93 39.73
CA ALA A 87 -6.18 7.23 40.02
C ALA A 87 -5.81 7.97 38.70
N PRO A 88 -5.94 9.31 38.67
CA PRO A 88 -5.50 10.10 37.54
C PRO A 88 -3.97 10.04 37.41
N LEU A 89 -3.48 9.88 36.19
CA LEU A 89 -2.06 9.95 35.86
C LEU A 89 -1.81 11.07 34.85
N THR A 90 -0.75 11.83 35.05
CA THR A 90 -0.38 12.97 34.19
C THR A 90 0.09 12.49 32.82
N VAL A 91 -0.31 13.21 31.77
CA VAL A 91 0.10 12.98 30.37
C VAL A 91 1.07 14.07 29.94
N SER A 92 2.36 13.77 29.98
CA SER A 92 3.43 14.70 29.62
C SER A 92 3.93 14.59 28.18
N MET A 93 3.53 13.54 27.47
CA MET A 93 3.88 13.30 26.07
C MET A 93 2.72 12.66 25.32
N GLY A 94 2.81 12.74 24.00
CA GLY A 94 1.91 12.09 23.07
C GLY A 94 0.77 12.98 22.62
N VAL A 95 0.17 12.61 21.49
CA VAL A 95 -1.10 13.19 21.04
C VAL A 95 -2.24 12.23 21.41
N PRO A 96 -3.42 12.73 21.79
CA PRO A 96 -4.49 11.86 22.25
C PRO A 96 -4.96 10.91 21.13
N GLN A 97 -4.88 9.59 21.38
CA GLN A 97 -5.38 8.59 20.45
C GLN A 97 -6.89 8.75 20.27
N GLY A 98 -7.35 8.68 19.02
CA GLY A 98 -8.75 8.93 18.67
C GLY A 98 -9.13 10.42 18.54
N SER A 99 -8.21 11.35 18.82
CA SER A 99 -8.45 12.77 18.50
C SER A 99 -8.40 13.01 17.00
N ILE A 100 -9.20 13.98 16.53
CA ILE A 100 -9.26 14.38 15.12
C ILE A 100 -7.92 14.96 14.65
N LEU A 101 -7.25 15.75 15.52
CA LEU A 101 -6.01 16.45 15.17
C LEU A 101 -4.74 15.59 15.35
N GLY A 102 -4.78 14.54 16.17
CA GLY A 102 -3.62 13.70 16.45
C GLY A 102 -2.87 13.23 15.19
N PRO A 103 -3.56 12.69 14.17
CA PRO A 103 -2.92 12.28 12.91
C PRO A 103 -2.23 13.42 12.15
N THR A 104 -2.85 14.60 12.08
CA THR A 104 -2.29 15.78 11.43
C THR A 104 -1.06 16.29 12.18
N LEU A 105 -1.15 16.37 13.52
CA LEU A 105 -0.04 16.79 14.37
C LEU A 105 1.15 15.83 14.27
N PHE A 106 0.90 14.52 14.21
CA PHE A 106 1.96 13.54 13.99
C PHE A 106 2.61 13.71 12.61
N SER A 107 1.82 14.02 11.58
CA SER A 107 2.36 14.29 10.23
C SER A 107 3.27 15.52 10.22
N VAL A 108 2.91 16.58 10.94
CA VAL A 108 3.76 17.76 11.15
C VAL A 108 5.04 17.40 11.90
N TYR A 109 4.92 16.61 12.96
CA TYR A 109 6.03 16.21 13.82
C TYR A 109 7.16 15.51 13.07
N ILE A 110 6.81 14.60 12.15
CA ILE A 110 7.76 13.74 11.43
C ILE A 110 8.13 14.27 10.02
N ASN A 111 7.59 15.42 9.62
CA ASN A 111 7.60 15.89 8.23
C ASN A 111 9.01 15.90 7.58
N ASP A 112 10.03 16.28 8.36
CA ASP A 112 11.38 16.50 7.85
C ASP A 112 12.27 15.26 7.94
N VAL A 113 11.83 14.18 8.61
CA VAL A 113 12.63 12.95 8.74
C VAL A 113 13.05 12.41 7.37
N ALA A 114 12.19 12.55 6.37
CA ALA A 114 12.49 12.11 5.01
C ALA A 114 13.72 12.79 4.40
N LEU A 115 14.09 13.99 4.85
CA LEU A 115 15.23 14.75 4.32
C LEU A 115 16.56 14.13 4.74
N ALA A 116 16.60 13.37 5.83
CA ALA A 116 17.80 12.70 6.32
C ALA A 116 18.13 11.40 5.58
N ALA A 117 17.30 10.97 4.61
CA ALA A 117 17.50 9.71 3.91
C ALA A 117 18.68 9.70 2.92
N GLY A 118 19.27 10.87 2.62
CA GLY A 118 20.42 10.98 1.73
C GLY A 118 20.17 10.34 0.36
N ASP A 119 21.07 9.45 -0.05
CA ASP A 119 21.00 8.75 -1.34
C ASP A 119 20.01 7.56 -1.36
N SER A 120 19.43 7.20 -0.22
CA SER A 120 18.37 6.19 -0.16
C SER A 120 17.00 6.80 -0.44
N LEU A 121 16.12 5.98 -1.01
CA LEU A 121 14.72 6.32 -1.14
C LEU A 121 13.99 6.05 0.17
N ILE A 122 13.08 6.94 0.55
CA ILE A 122 12.30 6.82 1.78
C ILE A 122 10.81 7.09 1.56
N HIS A 123 9.98 6.19 2.10
CA HIS A 123 8.53 6.35 2.14
C HIS A 123 8.04 6.21 3.59
N LEU A 124 7.33 7.22 4.07
CA LEU A 124 6.67 7.23 5.36
C LEU A 124 5.17 7.07 5.16
N TYR A 125 4.54 6.25 5.99
CA TYR A 125 3.10 6.15 6.12
C TYR A 125 2.77 6.21 7.61
N ALA A 126 2.50 7.40 8.12
CA ALA A 126 2.49 7.65 9.55
C ALA A 126 3.86 7.26 10.15
N ASP A 127 3.87 6.37 11.14
CA ASP A 127 5.05 5.82 11.80
C ASP A 127 5.70 4.66 11.02
N ASP A 128 4.95 3.94 10.19
CA ASP A 128 5.50 2.92 9.29
C ASP A 128 6.44 3.60 8.28
N THR A 129 7.73 3.27 8.34
CA THR A 129 8.74 3.85 7.45
C THR A 129 9.49 2.76 6.70
N ILE A 130 9.69 2.95 5.40
CA ILE A 130 10.59 2.10 4.61
C ILE A 130 11.70 2.97 4.00
N LEU A 131 12.93 2.52 4.22
CA LEU A 131 14.14 3.09 3.64
C LEU A 131 14.76 2.04 2.72
N TYR A 132 15.10 2.38 1.49
CA TYR A 132 15.62 1.41 0.53
C TYR A 132 16.58 2.03 -0.46
N SER A 133 17.57 1.25 -0.88
CA SER A 133 18.58 1.64 -1.86
C SER A 133 18.72 0.56 -2.93
N SER A 134 19.23 0.95 -4.11
CA SER A 134 19.51 -0.01 -5.17
C SER A 134 20.68 0.42 -6.03
N GLY A 135 21.42 -0.56 -6.58
CA GLY A 135 22.63 -0.30 -7.34
C GLY A 135 23.29 -1.59 -7.85
N PRO A 136 24.31 -1.48 -8.72
CA PRO A 136 24.97 -2.63 -9.34
C PRO A 136 25.85 -3.43 -8.35
N SER A 137 26.31 -2.81 -7.27
CA SER A 137 27.14 -3.41 -6.23
C SER A 137 26.38 -3.54 -4.93
N LEU A 138 26.31 -4.75 -4.37
CA LEU A 138 25.62 -5.00 -3.11
C LEU A 138 26.28 -4.25 -1.94
N ASP A 139 27.61 -4.25 -1.87
CA ASP A 139 28.34 -3.60 -0.77
C ASP A 139 28.07 -2.10 -0.75
N THR A 140 28.06 -1.47 -1.93
CA THR A 140 27.70 -0.05 -2.06
C THR A 140 26.26 0.21 -1.64
N VAL A 141 25.33 -0.65 -2.04
CA VAL A 141 23.91 -0.57 -1.65
C VAL A 141 23.73 -0.65 -0.13
N LEU A 142 24.37 -1.62 0.52
CA LEU A 142 24.31 -1.79 1.97
C LEU A 142 25.00 -0.65 2.72
N THR A 143 26.12 -0.13 2.20
CA THR A 143 26.82 1.02 2.80
C THR A 143 25.96 2.28 2.75
N ILE A 144 25.37 2.59 1.58
CA ILE A 144 24.44 3.72 1.42
C ILE A 144 23.24 3.55 2.36
N LEU A 145 22.68 2.34 2.43
CA LEU A 145 21.53 2.05 3.28
C LEU A 145 21.87 2.24 4.76
N GLN A 146 23.03 1.77 5.21
CA GLN A 146 23.51 1.94 6.59
C GLN A 146 23.70 3.43 6.95
N MET A 147 24.37 4.20 6.09
CA MET A 147 24.57 5.63 6.31
C MET A 147 23.23 6.37 6.44
N SER A 148 22.31 6.06 5.51
CA SER A 148 20.97 6.64 5.49
C SER A 148 20.17 6.22 6.73
N PHE A 149 20.26 4.95 7.15
CA PHE A 149 19.59 4.45 8.34
C PHE A 149 20.13 5.08 9.62
N ASN A 150 21.44 5.35 9.71
CA ASN A 150 22.03 6.08 10.84
C ASN A 150 21.50 7.52 10.92
N ALA A 151 21.45 8.23 9.80
CA ALA A 151 20.92 9.60 9.73
C ALA A 151 19.42 9.66 10.12
N ILE A 152 18.64 8.69 9.69
CA ILE A 152 17.23 8.55 10.07
C ILE A 152 17.07 8.26 11.56
N GLN A 153 17.88 7.35 12.13
CA GLN A 153 17.87 7.07 13.57
C GLN A 153 18.24 8.31 14.40
N LEU A 154 19.22 9.10 13.96
CA LEU A 154 19.57 10.38 14.61
C LEU A 154 18.41 11.37 14.52
N SER A 155 17.72 11.44 13.39
CA SER A 155 16.53 12.29 13.22
C SER A 155 15.40 11.88 14.17
N PHE A 156 15.15 10.57 14.34
CA PHE A 156 14.19 10.07 15.32
C PHE A 156 14.59 10.39 16.76
N ARG A 157 15.88 10.21 17.12
CA ARG A 157 16.39 10.58 18.45
C ARG A 157 16.20 12.07 18.74
N GLY A 158 16.46 12.94 17.75
CA GLY A 158 16.21 14.38 17.87
C GLY A 158 14.73 14.74 18.07
N LEU A 159 13.82 13.93 17.51
CA LEU A 159 12.39 14.00 17.74
C LEU A 159 11.92 13.21 18.97
N GLN A 160 12.82 12.67 19.78
CA GLN A 160 12.50 11.79 20.92
C GLN A 160 11.58 10.60 20.56
N LEU A 161 11.65 10.14 19.30
CA LEU A 161 10.97 8.94 18.83
C LEU A 161 11.87 7.73 19.03
N LEU A 162 11.30 6.66 19.59
CA LEU A 162 12.03 5.44 19.92
C LEU A 162 11.94 4.43 18.79
N LEU A 163 13.09 3.99 18.29
CA LEU A 163 13.16 2.89 17.34
C LEU A 163 12.78 1.57 18.03
N ASN A 164 11.91 0.79 17.39
CA ASN A 164 11.65 -0.58 17.80
C ASN A 164 12.58 -1.54 17.04
N ALA A 165 13.79 -1.76 17.58
CA ALA A 165 14.80 -2.61 16.95
C ALA A 165 14.27 -4.03 16.66
N ASN A 166 13.44 -4.59 17.54
CA ASN A 166 12.88 -5.93 17.37
C ASN A 166 11.87 -6.05 16.23
N LYS A 167 11.17 -4.97 15.87
CA LYS A 167 10.22 -4.95 14.74
C LYS A 167 10.80 -4.31 13.49
N THR A 168 11.93 -3.63 13.61
CA THR A 168 12.69 -3.10 12.49
C THR A 168 13.43 -4.24 11.80
N LYS A 169 13.23 -4.42 10.49
CA LYS A 169 13.74 -5.57 9.74
C LYS A 169 14.41 -5.14 8.45
N CYS A 170 15.45 -5.88 8.05
CA CYS A 170 16.10 -5.73 6.75
C CYS A 170 15.59 -6.79 5.78
N MET A 171 15.45 -6.44 4.50
CA MET A 171 15.13 -7.38 3.42
C MET A 171 16.02 -7.11 2.22
N LEU A 172 16.63 -8.17 1.69
CA LEU A 172 17.37 -8.13 0.43
C LEU A 172 16.49 -8.71 -0.68
N PHE A 173 16.14 -7.89 -1.68
CA PHE A 173 15.40 -8.36 -2.85
C PHE A 173 16.34 -9.05 -3.84
N ASN A 174 16.13 -10.36 -4.05
CA ASN A 174 17.13 -11.26 -4.68
C ASN A 174 16.55 -12.11 -5.83
N ARG A 175 15.58 -11.56 -6.57
CA ARG A 175 14.90 -12.32 -7.65
C ARG A 175 15.83 -12.77 -8.77
N SER A 176 16.76 -11.91 -9.18
CA SER A 176 17.54 -12.07 -10.42
C SER A 176 19.04 -12.23 -10.18
N LEU A 177 19.50 -11.96 -8.96
CA LEU A 177 20.89 -12.06 -8.55
C LEU A 177 20.96 -12.98 -7.34
N PRO A 178 21.98 -13.85 -7.25
CA PRO A 178 22.16 -14.71 -6.09
C PRO A 178 22.32 -13.84 -4.85
N ALA A 179 21.61 -14.21 -3.77
CA ALA A 179 21.90 -13.65 -2.46
C ALA A 179 23.29 -14.16 -2.02
N PRO A 180 24.17 -13.31 -1.47
CA PRO A 180 25.38 -13.80 -0.83
C PRO A 180 25.01 -14.73 0.32
N ALA A 181 25.88 -15.68 0.64
CA ALA A 181 25.69 -16.59 1.77
C ALA A 181 25.50 -15.83 3.10
N ARG A 182 26.14 -14.66 3.24
CA ARG A 182 25.95 -13.70 4.33
C ARG A 182 26.16 -12.28 3.81
N PRO A 183 25.10 -11.47 3.62
CA PRO A 183 25.29 -10.04 3.38
C PRO A 183 25.88 -9.36 4.61
N SER A 184 26.59 -8.25 4.42
CA SER A 184 27.04 -7.38 5.52
C SER A 184 25.85 -6.93 6.36
N SER A 185 25.94 -7.04 7.67
CA SER A 185 24.82 -6.74 8.56
C SER A 185 24.57 -5.23 8.64
N ILE A 186 23.29 -4.84 8.55
CA ILE A 186 22.86 -3.48 8.88
C ILE A 186 22.66 -3.42 10.40
N THR A 187 23.23 -2.41 11.05
CA THR A 187 23.20 -2.23 12.50
C THR A 187 22.44 -0.98 12.91
N THR A 188 21.87 -1.01 14.11
CA THR A 188 21.36 0.18 14.80
C THR A 188 22.51 1.03 15.35
N LEU A 189 22.22 2.27 15.74
CA LEU A 189 23.19 3.14 16.42
C LEU A 189 23.70 2.55 17.75
N ASP A 190 22.94 1.64 18.36
CA ASP A 190 23.31 0.91 19.58
C ASP A 190 24.03 -0.42 19.26
N CYS A 191 24.59 -0.53 18.06
CA CYS A 191 25.36 -1.67 17.56
C CYS A 191 24.61 -3.02 17.58
N SER A 192 23.28 -3.00 17.56
CA SER A 192 22.47 -4.22 17.42
C SER A 192 22.21 -4.51 15.94
N ASP A 193 22.49 -5.74 15.50
CA ASP A 193 22.23 -6.21 14.14
C ASP A 193 20.72 -6.29 13.86
N LEU A 194 20.32 -5.83 12.67
CA LEU A 194 18.96 -6.03 12.18
C LEU A 194 18.78 -7.44 11.62
N GLU A 195 17.66 -8.06 11.97
CA GLU A 195 17.27 -9.34 11.38
C GLU A 195 16.94 -9.17 9.89
N TYR A 196 17.57 -10.00 9.06
CA TYR A 196 17.22 -10.16 7.65
C TYR A 196 16.05 -11.11 7.50
N VAL A 197 15.00 -10.67 6.82
CA VAL A 197 13.78 -11.45 6.61
C VAL A 197 13.48 -11.62 5.13
N ASP A 198 12.99 -12.80 4.77
CA ASP A 198 12.49 -13.07 3.42
C ASP A 198 11.05 -12.62 3.22
N ASN A 199 10.31 -12.34 4.30
CA ASN A 199 8.91 -11.94 4.28
C ASN A 199 8.65 -10.83 5.29
N TYR A 200 7.95 -9.77 4.87
CA TYR A 200 7.55 -8.67 5.75
C TYR A 200 6.16 -8.13 5.39
N LYS A 201 5.35 -7.81 6.39
CA LYS A 201 4.00 -7.27 6.19
C LYS A 201 4.03 -5.75 6.16
N TYR A 202 4.16 -5.17 4.97
CA TYR A 202 4.21 -3.72 4.77
C TYR A 202 2.84 -3.16 4.38
N LEU A 203 2.32 -2.21 5.17
CA LEU A 203 1.04 -1.51 4.95
C LEU A 203 -0.16 -2.44 4.64
N GLY A 204 -0.18 -3.60 5.30
CA GLY A 204 -1.24 -4.60 5.14
C GLY A 204 -1.00 -5.67 4.07
N VAL A 205 0.04 -5.54 3.25
CA VAL A 205 0.42 -6.51 2.21
C VAL A 205 1.69 -7.25 2.60
N TRP A 206 1.74 -8.56 2.37
CA TRP A 206 2.95 -9.34 2.63
C TRP A 206 3.86 -9.28 1.40
N LEU A 207 5.04 -8.71 1.58
CA LEU A 207 6.10 -8.69 0.57
C LEU A 207 7.08 -9.83 0.86
N ASP A 208 7.52 -10.51 -0.19
CA ASP A 208 8.62 -11.47 -0.13
C ASP A 208 9.84 -10.96 -0.91
N CYS A 209 11.03 -11.44 -0.56
CA CYS A 209 12.30 -11.05 -1.19
C CYS A 209 12.35 -11.27 -2.73
N LYS A 210 11.47 -12.09 -3.28
CA LYS A 210 11.34 -12.34 -4.73
C LYS A 210 10.19 -11.58 -5.37
N LEU A 211 9.38 -10.84 -4.59
CA LEU A 211 8.14 -10.19 -5.01
C LEU A 211 7.21 -11.15 -5.79
N SER A 212 7.11 -12.39 -5.31
CA SER A 212 6.19 -13.41 -5.85
C SER A 212 4.75 -13.25 -5.33
N LEU A 213 4.62 -12.60 -4.17
CA LEU A 213 3.40 -12.41 -3.37
C LEU A 213 2.74 -13.72 -2.93
N GLN A 214 3.48 -14.84 -2.96
CA GLN A 214 2.98 -16.14 -2.54
C GLN A 214 2.49 -16.12 -1.08
N THR A 215 3.26 -15.51 -0.18
CA THR A 215 2.92 -15.37 1.24
C THR A 215 1.64 -14.57 1.43
N HIS A 216 1.49 -13.47 0.68
CA HIS A 216 0.27 -12.66 0.72
C HIS A 216 -0.97 -13.43 0.30
N ILE A 217 -0.91 -14.11 -0.85
CA ILE A 217 -2.02 -14.91 -1.38
C ILE A 217 -2.39 -16.02 -0.40
N LYS A 218 -1.41 -16.72 0.21
CA LYS A 218 -1.66 -17.74 1.23
C LYS A 218 -2.41 -17.18 2.45
N HIS A 219 -1.99 -16.01 2.95
CA HIS A 219 -2.67 -15.34 4.06
C HIS A 219 -4.11 -14.91 3.71
N LEU A 220 -4.32 -14.35 2.52
CA LEU A 220 -5.66 -14.00 2.03
C LEU A 220 -6.56 -15.23 1.97
N GLN A 221 -6.07 -16.32 1.37
CA GLN A 221 -6.83 -17.58 1.30
C GLN A 221 -7.21 -18.09 2.70
N PHE A 222 -6.27 -18.12 3.65
CA PHE A 222 -6.56 -18.58 5.02
C PHE A 222 -7.63 -17.70 5.69
N LYS A 223 -7.48 -16.37 5.60
CA LYS A 223 -8.42 -15.41 6.17
C LYS A 223 -9.83 -15.57 5.59
N ILE A 224 -9.94 -15.77 4.28
CA ILE A 224 -11.21 -15.95 3.59
C ILE A 224 -11.82 -17.32 3.90
N LYS A 225 -11.03 -18.41 3.86
CA LYS A 225 -11.50 -19.76 4.19
C LYS A 225 -12.06 -19.83 5.62
N SER A 226 -11.40 -19.19 6.58
CA SER A 226 -11.88 -19.12 7.97
C SER A 226 -13.27 -18.45 8.05
N ARG A 227 -13.44 -17.30 7.38
CA ARG A 227 -14.73 -16.59 7.33
C ARG A 227 -15.81 -17.40 6.63
N ILE A 228 -15.51 -17.96 5.47
CA ILE A 228 -16.42 -18.82 4.71
C ILE A 228 -16.86 -20.02 5.56
N SER A 229 -15.92 -20.66 6.27
CA SER A 229 -16.24 -21.81 7.13
C SER A 229 -17.22 -21.43 8.23
N PHE A 230 -17.02 -20.28 8.88
CA PHE A 230 -17.98 -19.75 9.85
C PHE A 230 -19.36 -19.48 9.22
N LEU A 231 -19.41 -18.88 8.03
CA LEU A 231 -20.66 -18.61 7.32
C LEU A 231 -21.40 -19.92 6.96
N TYR A 232 -20.70 -20.93 6.45
CA TYR A 232 -21.30 -22.22 6.10
C TYR A 232 -21.87 -22.96 7.31
N ARG A 233 -21.21 -22.91 8.48
CA ARG A 233 -21.73 -23.51 9.71
C ARG A 233 -23.08 -22.90 10.13
N ASN A 234 -23.27 -21.62 9.85
CA ASN A 234 -24.48 -20.88 10.19
C ASN A 234 -25.41 -20.67 8.97
N LYS A 235 -25.24 -21.45 7.89
CA LYS A 235 -25.93 -21.20 6.60
C LYS A 235 -27.45 -21.25 6.67
N ALA A 236 -28.02 -21.93 7.67
CA ALA A 236 -29.46 -22.04 7.88
C ALA A 236 -30.06 -20.76 8.46
N SER A 237 -29.26 -19.98 9.19
CA SER A 237 -29.68 -18.75 9.85
C SER A 237 -29.79 -17.54 8.92
N PHE A 238 -29.47 -17.70 7.63
CA PHE A 238 -29.38 -16.59 6.69
C PHE A 238 -30.29 -16.80 5.47
N THR A 239 -31.08 -15.78 5.15
CA THR A 239 -31.78 -15.68 3.86
C THR A 239 -30.80 -15.52 2.71
N HIS A 240 -31.24 -15.75 1.46
CA HIS A 240 -30.37 -15.56 0.29
C HIS A 240 -29.82 -14.12 0.21
N ALA A 241 -30.69 -13.12 0.41
CA ALA A 241 -30.29 -11.71 0.45
C ALA A 241 -29.23 -11.45 1.55
N ALA A 242 -29.43 -11.99 2.76
CA ALA A 242 -28.46 -11.85 3.85
C ALA A 242 -27.11 -12.48 3.50
N LYS A 243 -27.09 -13.65 2.84
CA LYS A 243 -25.84 -14.28 2.39
C LYS A 243 -25.11 -13.43 1.37
N HIS A 244 -25.83 -12.89 0.39
CA HIS A 244 -25.27 -11.99 -0.63
C HIS A 244 -24.61 -10.77 0.03
N THR A 245 -25.33 -10.11 0.94
CA THR A 245 -24.83 -8.97 1.72
C THR A 245 -23.62 -9.35 2.58
N LEU A 246 -23.65 -10.47 3.28
CA LEU A 246 -22.54 -10.93 4.13
C LEU A 246 -21.26 -11.13 3.34
N VAL A 247 -21.34 -11.82 2.19
CA VAL A 247 -20.16 -12.02 1.33
C VAL A 247 -19.66 -10.68 0.77
N LYS A 248 -20.58 -9.83 0.31
CA LYS A 248 -20.27 -8.51 -0.23
C LYS A 248 -19.58 -7.59 0.79
N LEU A 249 -19.98 -7.63 2.07
CA LEU A 249 -19.46 -6.74 3.10
C LEU A 249 -18.27 -7.33 3.88
N THR A 250 -18.09 -8.65 3.91
CA THR A 250 -17.08 -9.28 4.78
C THR A 250 -15.99 -10.07 4.05
N ILE A 251 -16.20 -10.43 2.77
CA ILE A 251 -15.24 -11.18 1.95
C ILE A 251 -14.68 -10.30 0.83
N LEU A 252 -15.54 -9.64 0.03
CA LEU A 252 -15.06 -8.80 -1.07
C LEU A 252 -14.06 -7.72 -0.63
N PRO A 253 -14.25 -6.99 0.50
CA PRO A 253 -13.28 -5.99 0.92
C PRO A 253 -11.90 -6.57 1.28
N ILE A 254 -11.84 -7.84 1.69
CA ILE A 254 -10.58 -8.54 1.98
C ILE A 254 -9.85 -8.85 0.67
N LEU A 255 -10.59 -9.21 -0.37
CA LEU A 255 -10.04 -9.44 -1.71
C LEU A 255 -9.64 -8.11 -2.35
N ASP A 256 -10.50 -7.09 -2.31
CA ASP A 256 -10.28 -5.81 -2.98
C ASP A 256 -9.12 -5.01 -2.34
N PHE A 257 -8.83 -5.18 -1.04
CA PHE A 257 -7.71 -4.50 -0.39
C PHE A 257 -6.36 -4.98 -0.95
N GLY A 258 -5.65 -4.07 -1.64
CA GLY A 258 -4.33 -4.33 -2.20
C GLY A 258 -4.34 -5.13 -3.51
N ASP A 259 -5.49 -5.26 -4.16
CA ASP A 259 -5.66 -6.11 -5.35
C ASP A 259 -4.89 -5.64 -6.58
N VAL A 260 -4.73 -4.32 -6.72
CA VAL A 260 -3.84 -3.69 -7.70
C VAL A 260 -2.36 -3.93 -7.41
N ILE A 261 -1.99 -4.21 -6.16
CA ILE A 261 -0.63 -4.58 -5.78
C ILE A 261 -0.39 -6.04 -6.14
N TYR A 262 -1.27 -6.93 -5.67
CA TYR A 262 -1.08 -8.36 -5.88
C TYR A 262 -1.46 -8.86 -7.27
N LYS A 263 -1.92 -7.97 -8.16
CA LYS A 263 -2.02 -8.21 -9.62
C LYS A 263 -0.73 -8.72 -10.24
N ILE A 264 0.45 -8.38 -9.68
CA ILE A 264 1.75 -8.84 -10.20
C ILE A 264 2.04 -10.32 -9.91
N ALA A 265 1.23 -10.97 -9.07
CA ALA A 265 1.36 -12.39 -8.78
C ALA A 265 1.07 -13.24 -10.03
N SER A 266 1.63 -14.45 -10.10
CA SER A 266 1.37 -15.34 -11.23
C SER A 266 -0.10 -15.76 -11.30
N ASN A 267 -0.60 -16.01 -12.51
CA ASN A 267 -1.97 -16.52 -12.72
C ASN A 267 -2.22 -17.80 -11.90
N THR A 268 -1.24 -18.69 -11.78
CA THR A 268 -1.33 -19.89 -10.94
C THR A 268 -1.59 -19.57 -9.46
N LEU A 269 -1.01 -18.48 -8.93
CA LEU A 269 -1.29 -18.02 -7.57
C LEU A 269 -2.64 -17.31 -7.49
N LEU A 270 -2.98 -16.46 -8.45
CA LEU A 270 -4.26 -15.75 -8.48
C LEU A 270 -5.47 -16.70 -8.59
N ASN A 271 -5.35 -17.79 -9.35
CA ASN A 271 -6.38 -18.82 -9.48
C ASN A 271 -6.71 -19.48 -8.12
N LYS A 272 -5.77 -19.47 -7.17
CA LYS A 272 -6.03 -19.93 -5.80
C LYS A 272 -7.00 -19.03 -5.04
N LEU A 273 -7.05 -17.73 -5.37
CA LEU A 273 -8.05 -16.80 -4.85
C LEU A 273 -9.42 -17.02 -5.52
N ASP A 274 -9.43 -17.31 -6.82
CA ASP A 274 -10.68 -17.60 -7.54
C ASP A 274 -11.41 -18.79 -6.90
N ALA A 275 -10.69 -19.85 -6.52
CA ALA A 275 -11.28 -21.00 -5.82
C ALA A 275 -12.01 -20.63 -4.51
N VAL A 276 -11.44 -19.73 -3.69
CA VAL A 276 -12.10 -19.31 -2.43
C VAL A 276 -13.24 -18.33 -2.71
N TYR A 277 -13.13 -17.49 -3.74
CA TYR A 277 -14.22 -16.62 -4.18
C TYR A 277 -15.42 -17.42 -4.71
N HIS A 278 -15.17 -18.44 -5.52
CA HIS A 278 -16.16 -19.41 -5.99
C HIS A 278 -16.86 -20.15 -4.86
N SER A 279 -16.14 -20.48 -3.79
CA SER A 279 -16.72 -21.07 -2.58
C SER A 279 -17.65 -20.09 -1.85
N ALA A 280 -17.29 -18.80 -1.81
CA ALA A 280 -18.12 -17.74 -1.26
C ALA A 280 -19.39 -17.51 -2.09
N ILE A 281 -19.29 -17.53 -3.43
CA ILE A 281 -20.47 -17.41 -4.30
C ILE A 281 -21.40 -18.61 -4.11
N ARG A 282 -20.86 -19.84 -4.04
CA ARG A 282 -21.66 -21.05 -3.76
C ARG A 282 -22.37 -21.00 -2.41
N PHE A 283 -21.81 -20.31 -1.41
CA PHE A 283 -22.50 -20.11 -0.15
C PHE A 283 -23.80 -19.32 -0.35
N VAL A 284 -23.78 -18.31 -1.21
CA VAL A 284 -24.93 -17.47 -1.56
C VAL A 284 -25.93 -18.23 -2.42
N THR A 285 -25.47 -18.85 -3.51
CA THR A 285 -26.32 -19.45 -4.55
C THR A 285 -26.80 -20.86 -4.24
N LYS A 286 -26.10 -21.58 -3.36
CA LYS A 286 -26.26 -23.03 -3.15
C LYS A 286 -26.01 -23.87 -4.41
N ALA A 287 -25.31 -23.31 -5.40
CA ALA A 287 -25.01 -24.00 -6.66
C ALA A 287 -24.11 -25.22 -6.43
N PRO A 288 -24.30 -26.32 -7.19
CA PRO A 288 -23.42 -27.48 -7.18
C PRO A 288 -21.93 -27.15 -7.41
N TYR A 289 -21.05 -28.05 -7.00
CA TYR A 289 -19.61 -27.90 -7.27
C TYR A 289 -19.29 -27.92 -8.76
N THR A 290 -20.08 -28.65 -9.55
CA THR A 290 -19.95 -28.77 -11.01
C THR A 290 -20.43 -27.54 -11.78
N THR A 291 -21.12 -26.59 -11.13
CA THR A 291 -21.60 -25.38 -11.80
C THR A 291 -20.42 -24.57 -12.34
N HIS A 292 -20.53 -24.20 -13.62
CA HIS A 292 -19.51 -23.44 -14.31
C HIS A 292 -19.36 -22.05 -13.68
N HIS A 293 -18.13 -21.53 -13.64
CA HIS A 293 -17.85 -20.29 -12.92
C HIS A 293 -18.54 -19.06 -13.53
N CYS A 294 -18.77 -19.06 -14.84
CA CYS A 294 -19.54 -18.01 -15.51
C CYS A 294 -21.00 -17.94 -15.00
N ASP A 295 -21.64 -19.10 -14.80
CA ASP A 295 -23.02 -19.16 -14.28
C ASP A 295 -23.08 -18.66 -12.83
N LEU A 296 -22.05 -18.98 -12.03
CA LEU A 296 -21.95 -18.48 -10.66
C LEU A 296 -21.90 -16.95 -10.62
N TYR A 297 -21.11 -16.34 -11.49
CA TYR A 297 -21.00 -14.88 -11.59
C TYR A 297 -22.33 -14.25 -11.99
N ALA A 298 -23.03 -14.85 -12.96
CA ALA A 298 -24.35 -14.38 -13.41
C ALA A 298 -25.39 -14.44 -12.27
N LEU A 299 -25.43 -15.53 -11.51
CA LEU A 299 -26.40 -15.73 -10.41
C LEU A 299 -26.31 -14.68 -9.28
N VAL A 300 -25.13 -14.10 -9.05
CA VAL A 300 -24.93 -13.06 -8.01
C VAL A 300 -24.72 -11.66 -8.60
N CYS A 301 -24.69 -11.55 -9.93
CA CYS A 301 -24.34 -10.36 -10.68
C CYS A 301 -23.01 -9.74 -10.23
N TRP A 302 -21.98 -10.58 -10.00
CA TRP A 302 -20.64 -10.11 -9.64
C TRP A 302 -19.63 -10.48 -10.72
N PRO A 303 -18.70 -9.57 -11.05
CA PRO A 303 -17.62 -9.88 -11.98
C PRO A 303 -16.62 -10.89 -11.41
N SER A 304 -15.82 -11.50 -12.30
CA SER A 304 -14.66 -12.30 -11.92
C SER A 304 -13.65 -11.48 -11.11
N LEU A 305 -12.81 -12.11 -10.28
CA LEU A 305 -11.77 -11.36 -9.55
C LEU A 305 -10.75 -10.71 -10.49
N HIS A 306 -10.48 -11.32 -11.65
CA HIS A 306 -9.62 -10.72 -12.67
C HIS A 306 -10.20 -9.39 -13.15
N THR A 307 -11.47 -9.39 -13.55
CA THR A 307 -12.19 -8.19 -13.99
C THR A 307 -12.22 -7.12 -12.88
N ARG A 308 -12.48 -7.51 -11.62
CA ARG A 308 -12.44 -6.57 -10.48
C ARG A 308 -11.09 -5.88 -10.34
N ARG A 309 -10.01 -6.66 -10.33
CA ARG A 309 -8.63 -6.15 -10.25
C ARG A 309 -8.31 -5.20 -11.40
N GLN A 310 -8.72 -5.57 -12.62
CA GLN A 310 -8.51 -4.73 -13.80
C GLN A 310 -9.28 -3.42 -13.70
N ILE A 311 -10.53 -3.45 -13.22
CA ILE A 311 -11.33 -2.25 -12.96
C ILE A 311 -10.63 -1.33 -11.95
N HIS A 312 -10.19 -1.87 -10.80
CA HIS A 312 -9.50 -1.07 -9.79
C HIS A 312 -8.16 -0.53 -10.29
N TRP A 313 -7.42 -1.32 -11.07
CA TRP A 313 -6.15 -0.90 -11.68
C TRP A 313 -6.33 0.27 -12.64
N LEU A 314 -7.27 0.16 -13.57
CA LEU A 314 -7.56 1.23 -14.54
C LEU A 314 -8.10 2.49 -13.83
N GLN A 315 -8.83 2.34 -12.72
CA GLN A 315 -9.19 3.49 -11.88
C GLN A 315 -7.98 4.16 -11.21
N VAL A 316 -6.95 3.41 -10.79
CA VAL A 316 -5.72 3.98 -10.26
C VAL A 316 -5.02 4.81 -11.34
N ILE A 317 -4.87 4.27 -12.55
CA ILE A 317 -4.25 4.97 -13.68
C ILE A 317 -5.02 6.25 -14.02
N TYR A 318 -6.35 6.15 -14.11
CA TYR A 318 -7.17 7.30 -14.45
C TYR A 318 -7.14 8.39 -13.38
N LYS A 319 -7.11 8.01 -12.09
CA LYS A 319 -6.90 8.98 -11.00
C LYS A 319 -5.54 9.66 -11.11
N SER A 320 -4.48 8.94 -11.49
CA SER A 320 -3.15 9.52 -11.74
C SER A 320 -3.18 10.55 -12.86
N LEU A 321 -3.88 10.26 -13.95
CA LEU A 321 -4.10 11.18 -15.08
C LEU A 321 -4.86 12.44 -14.68
N LEU A 322 -5.86 12.33 -13.81
CA LEU A 322 -6.63 13.47 -13.30
C LEU A 322 -5.92 14.27 -12.20
N GLY A 323 -4.69 13.92 -11.81
CA GLY A 323 -4.00 14.52 -10.66
C GLY A 323 -4.68 14.24 -9.31
N LYS A 324 -5.53 13.21 -9.23
CA LYS A 324 -6.23 12.76 -8.02
C LYS A 324 -5.51 11.63 -7.28
N ALA A 325 -4.39 11.15 -7.82
CA ALA A 325 -3.47 10.27 -7.13
C ALA A 325 -2.30 11.08 -6.54
N PRO A 326 -1.51 10.51 -5.63
CA PRO A 326 -0.34 11.20 -5.11
C PRO A 326 0.66 11.58 -6.22
N PRO A 327 1.36 12.72 -6.09
CA PRO A 327 2.28 13.21 -7.13
C PRO A 327 3.33 12.18 -7.58
N TYR A 328 3.82 11.36 -6.64
CA TYR A 328 4.81 10.32 -6.90
C TYR A 328 4.30 9.13 -7.73
N LEU A 329 2.98 8.95 -7.85
CA LEU A 329 2.38 7.99 -8.79
C LEU A 329 2.02 8.67 -10.10
N SER A 330 1.48 9.90 -10.05
CA SER A 330 1.17 10.68 -11.25
C SER A 330 2.42 10.91 -12.10
N SER A 331 3.59 11.13 -11.49
CA SER A 331 4.86 11.29 -12.20
C SER A 331 5.35 10.03 -12.93
N LEU A 332 4.80 8.85 -12.62
CA LEU A 332 5.13 7.58 -13.29
C LEU A 332 4.28 7.33 -14.54
N VAL A 333 3.29 8.19 -14.81
CA VAL A 333 2.34 8.07 -15.90
C VAL A 333 2.42 9.32 -16.77
N THR A 334 3.06 9.19 -17.94
CA THR A 334 3.30 10.33 -18.85
C THR A 334 2.39 10.24 -20.07
N ILE A 335 1.58 11.28 -20.29
CA ILE A 335 0.75 11.40 -21.50
C ILE A 335 1.68 11.53 -22.72
N ALA A 336 1.43 10.72 -23.74
CA ALA A 336 2.17 10.79 -24.99
C ALA A 336 1.78 12.04 -25.77
N ALA A 337 2.78 12.77 -26.26
CA ALA A 337 2.61 13.84 -27.24
C ALA A 337 2.98 13.27 -28.63
N PRO A 338 1.99 12.85 -29.44
CA PRO A 338 2.27 12.25 -30.74
C PRO A 338 2.88 13.30 -31.69
N THR A 339 4.01 12.97 -32.30
CA THR A 339 4.70 13.83 -33.29
C THR A 339 4.10 13.73 -34.69
N ARG A 340 3.25 12.73 -34.94
CA ARG A 340 2.58 12.48 -36.21
C ARG A 340 1.06 12.41 -35.99
N SER A 341 0.30 13.05 -36.87
CA SER A 341 -1.16 13.04 -36.85
C SER A 341 -1.69 11.73 -37.44
N THR A 342 -2.01 10.76 -36.59
CA THR A 342 -2.67 9.48 -36.94
C THR A 342 -4.06 9.43 -36.29
N CYS A 343 -4.98 8.56 -36.74
CA CYS A 343 -6.28 8.44 -36.05
C CYS A 343 -6.14 8.08 -34.56
N SER A 344 -5.10 7.31 -34.20
CA SER A 344 -4.76 6.99 -32.80
C SER A 344 -4.14 8.16 -32.02
N SER A 345 -3.65 9.20 -32.69
CA SER A 345 -3.04 10.37 -32.04
C SER A 345 -4.08 11.31 -31.41
N ARG A 346 -5.38 11.07 -31.66
CA ARG A 346 -6.49 11.84 -31.08
C ARG A 346 -6.85 11.39 -29.66
N TYR A 347 -6.47 10.18 -29.28
CA TYR A 347 -6.84 9.60 -27.99
C TYR A 347 -5.76 9.83 -26.94
N ILE A 348 -6.17 9.94 -25.68
CA ILE A 348 -5.27 10.08 -24.54
C ILE A 348 -4.47 8.79 -24.40
N SER A 349 -3.23 8.77 -24.89
CA SER A 349 -2.31 7.64 -24.80
C SER A 349 -1.16 7.93 -23.85
N LEU A 350 -0.51 6.89 -23.36
CA LEU A 350 0.61 6.96 -22.42
C LEU A 350 1.92 6.53 -23.08
N VAL A 351 3.01 7.19 -22.71
CA VAL A 351 4.36 6.76 -23.08
C VAL A 351 4.66 5.45 -22.37
N THR A 352 4.90 4.38 -23.13
CA THR A 352 5.29 3.08 -22.57
C THR A 352 6.81 3.02 -22.43
N PRO A 353 7.38 2.98 -21.21
CA PRO A 353 8.81 2.88 -21.01
C PRO A 353 9.34 1.52 -21.48
N LYS A 354 10.66 1.41 -21.69
CA LYS A 354 11.31 0.13 -21.99
C LYS A 354 11.38 -0.74 -20.73
N ALA A 355 11.10 -2.02 -20.88
CA ALA A 355 11.34 -3.05 -19.88
C ALA A 355 12.26 -4.14 -20.49
N ASN A 356 13.30 -4.52 -19.77
CA ASN A 356 14.32 -5.47 -20.23
C ASN A 356 13.94 -6.94 -19.97
N SER A 357 13.00 -7.17 -19.05
CA SER A 357 12.54 -8.51 -18.66
C SER A 357 11.02 -8.57 -18.54
N SER A 358 10.47 -9.80 -18.52
CA SER A 358 9.05 -10.04 -18.21
C SER A 358 8.67 -9.53 -16.83
N PHE A 359 9.61 -9.56 -15.87
CA PHE A 359 9.40 -9.02 -14.52
C PHE A 359 9.34 -7.49 -14.52
N GLY A 360 10.21 -6.82 -15.29
CA GLY A 360 10.19 -5.36 -15.44
C GLY A 360 8.88 -4.82 -16.00
N ARG A 361 8.18 -5.61 -16.84
CA ARG A 361 6.84 -5.28 -17.36
C ARG A 361 5.77 -5.22 -16.26
N LEU A 362 6.04 -5.75 -15.07
CA LEU A 362 5.15 -5.66 -13.91
C LEU A 362 5.30 -4.34 -13.14
N SER A 363 6.32 -3.52 -13.46
CA SER A 363 6.45 -2.18 -12.86
C SER A 363 5.22 -1.34 -13.16
N LEU A 364 4.85 -0.43 -12.24
CA LEU A 364 3.69 0.44 -12.43
C LEU A 364 3.85 1.27 -13.69
N GLN A 365 5.02 1.89 -13.89
CA GLN A 365 5.29 2.75 -15.04
C GLN A 365 5.10 2.03 -16.40
N PHE A 366 5.45 0.75 -16.49
CA PHE A 366 5.23 -0.04 -17.71
C PHE A 366 3.78 -0.52 -17.82
N SER A 367 3.31 -1.25 -16.82
CA SER A 367 2.01 -1.92 -16.86
C SER A 367 0.85 -0.94 -16.91
N ALA A 368 0.96 0.24 -16.28
CA ALA A 368 -0.05 1.28 -16.37
C ALA A 368 -0.16 1.83 -17.79
N ALA A 369 0.97 2.17 -18.41
CA ALA A 369 1.00 2.67 -19.78
C ALA A 369 0.47 1.64 -20.77
N HIS A 370 0.90 0.38 -20.64
CA HIS A 370 0.44 -0.71 -21.50
C HIS A 370 -1.07 -0.96 -21.36
N ASP A 371 -1.56 -1.23 -20.15
CA ASP A 371 -2.97 -1.59 -19.91
C ASP A 371 -3.92 -0.43 -20.29
N TRP A 372 -3.50 0.82 -20.09
CA TRP A 372 -4.25 1.99 -20.52
C TRP A 372 -4.31 2.13 -22.04
N ASN A 373 -3.18 1.96 -22.72
CA ASN A 373 -3.13 2.04 -24.19
C ASN A 373 -3.94 0.92 -24.83
N GLU A 374 -3.98 -0.27 -24.23
CA GLU A 374 -4.88 -1.36 -24.63
C GLU A 374 -6.36 -0.96 -24.43
N LEU A 375 -6.73 -0.41 -23.27
CA LEU A 375 -8.09 0.09 -23.02
C LEU A 375 -8.52 1.16 -24.04
N GLN A 376 -7.60 2.04 -24.45
CA GLN A 376 -7.91 3.11 -25.40
C GLN A 376 -8.24 2.62 -26.81
N LYS A 377 -7.91 1.37 -27.16
CA LYS A 377 -8.34 0.78 -28.45
C LYS A 377 -9.86 0.66 -28.55
N SER A 378 -10.53 0.36 -27.43
CA SER A 378 -11.99 0.26 -27.34
C SER A 378 -12.62 1.54 -26.79
N LEU A 379 -12.01 2.19 -25.79
CA LEU A 379 -12.61 3.32 -25.09
C LEU A 379 -12.51 4.65 -25.84
N LYS A 380 -11.40 4.87 -26.57
CA LYS A 380 -11.19 6.03 -27.47
C LYS A 380 -11.50 7.40 -26.85
N LEU A 381 -11.00 7.66 -25.64
CA LEU A 381 -11.18 8.96 -24.98
C LEU A 381 -10.27 10.02 -25.60
N GLU A 382 -10.88 11.09 -26.12
CA GLU A 382 -10.16 12.27 -26.62
C GLU A 382 -9.95 13.34 -25.54
N THR A 383 -10.83 13.37 -24.53
CA THR A 383 -10.78 14.34 -23.42
C THR A 383 -11.01 13.66 -22.08
N HIS A 384 -10.59 14.33 -21.00
CA HIS A 384 -10.87 13.86 -19.65
C HIS A 384 -12.37 14.02 -19.32
N ILE A 385 -12.97 12.94 -18.84
CA ILE A 385 -14.34 12.89 -18.36
C ILE A 385 -14.37 12.79 -16.82
N SER A 386 -15.56 12.88 -16.23
CA SER A 386 -15.68 12.71 -14.78
C SER A 386 -15.27 11.29 -14.34
N LEU A 387 -14.71 11.15 -13.14
CA LEU A 387 -14.36 9.83 -12.59
C LEU A 387 -15.58 8.89 -12.51
N THR A 388 -16.77 9.45 -12.27
CA THR A 388 -18.02 8.69 -12.24
C THR A 388 -18.38 8.16 -13.62
N SER A 389 -18.30 9.01 -14.65
CA SER A 389 -18.53 8.62 -16.06
C SER A 389 -17.53 7.56 -16.52
N PHE A 390 -16.25 7.72 -16.17
CA PHE A 390 -15.22 6.73 -16.48
C PHE A 390 -15.51 5.38 -15.85
N LYS A 391 -15.94 5.35 -14.57
CA LYS A 391 -16.32 4.10 -13.89
C LYS A 391 -17.50 3.40 -14.58
N HIS A 392 -18.49 4.16 -15.05
CA HIS A 392 -19.64 3.61 -15.78
C HIS A 392 -19.22 2.95 -17.09
N GLN A 393 -18.47 3.68 -17.93
CA GLN A 393 -17.95 3.15 -19.19
C GLN A 393 -17.07 1.92 -18.98
N LEU A 394 -16.25 1.94 -17.92
CA LEU A 394 -15.39 0.82 -17.57
C LEU A 394 -16.20 -0.41 -17.13
N SER A 395 -17.29 -0.22 -16.38
CA SER A 395 -18.18 -1.33 -16.07
C SER A 395 -18.83 -1.88 -17.33
N GLU A 396 -19.34 -1.06 -18.24
CA GLU A 396 -19.97 -1.52 -19.48
C GLU A 396 -19.01 -2.32 -20.36
N GLN A 397 -17.77 -1.85 -20.56
CA GLN A 397 -16.79 -2.55 -21.41
C GLN A 397 -16.20 -3.82 -20.78
N LEU A 398 -16.12 -3.90 -19.45
CA LEU A 398 -15.49 -5.04 -18.77
C LEU A 398 -16.50 -6.03 -18.16
N THR A 399 -17.80 -5.74 -18.19
CA THR A 399 -18.85 -6.70 -17.79
C THR A 399 -19.33 -7.60 -18.93
N ASP A 400 -18.65 -7.57 -20.08
CA ASP A 400 -18.91 -8.54 -21.15
C ASP A 400 -18.79 -9.97 -20.62
N HIS A 401 -19.83 -10.72 -20.95
CA HIS A 401 -20.19 -12.00 -20.36
C HIS A 401 -19.00 -12.94 -20.43
N CYS A 402 -18.70 -13.63 -19.33
CA CYS A 402 -17.65 -14.64 -19.23
C CYS A 402 -17.72 -15.59 -20.44
N THR A 403 -16.90 -15.31 -21.48
CA THR A 403 -16.91 -15.96 -22.79
C THR A 403 -16.06 -17.23 -22.80
N CYS A 404 -16.12 -17.98 -21.71
CA CYS A 404 -15.46 -19.26 -21.63
C CYS A 404 -16.36 -20.28 -22.32
N THR A 405 -16.03 -20.63 -23.57
CA THR A 405 -16.57 -21.81 -24.27
C THR A 405 -16.07 -23.09 -23.64
#